data_AF-A0A642UN56-F1
#
_entry.id   AF-A0A642UN56-F1
#
_cell.length_a   1.000
_cell.length_b   1.000
_cell.length_c   1.000
_cell.angle_alpha   90.00
_cell.angle_beta   90.00
_cell.angle_gamma   90.00
#
_symmetry.space_group_name_H-M   'P 1'
#
loop_
_entity.id
_entity.type
_entity.pdbx_description
1 polymer ?
#
loop_
_entity_poly.entity_id
_entity_poly.type
_entity_poly.pdbx_seq_one_letter_code
_entity_poly.pdbx_strand_id
1 'polypeptide(L)'
;MSDEDEIPHFDSQDELDHPMKVLAVLKTDESPEGSLEERLVAGIRTHGAMNDFFDDFDEKIAIPNEGHIKYEVGSDGLVVILADNEELFDKVVKFIDDVSAKLEEEDEEEAEDDERDEKRRK
;
A
#
# COMPACT_ATOMS: atom_id res chain seq x y z
N MET A 1 32.74 33.40 10.22
CA MET A 1 31.33 33.06 10.45
C MET A 1 30.98 32.27 9.21
N SER A 2 31.03 30.95 9.33
CA SER A 2 30.67 30.05 8.25
C SER A 2 29.18 29.80 8.45
N ASP A 3 28.38 30.52 7.68
CA ASP A 3 26.96 30.26 7.55
C ASP A 3 26.83 28.89 6.88
N GLU A 4 26.68 27.88 7.73
CA GLU A 4 26.20 26.55 7.36
C GLU A 4 24.71 26.74 7.05
N ASP A 5 24.40 26.96 5.77
CA ASP A 5 23.04 26.83 5.25
C ASP A 5 22.57 25.40 5.54
N GLU A 6 21.89 25.24 6.67
CA GLU A 6 21.15 24.06 7.05
C GLU A 6 20.01 23.91 6.03
N ILE A 7 20.28 23.15 4.97
CA ILE A 7 19.28 22.76 3.98
C ILE A 7 18.15 22.11 4.78
N PRO A 8 16.90 22.58 4.70
CA PRO A 8 15.80 21.89 5.35
C PRO A 8 15.76 20.49 4.74
N HIS A 9 16.13 19.48 5.54
CA HIS A 9 15.81 18.09 5.27
C HIS A 9 14.28 18.00 5.31
N PHE A 10 13.63 18.29 4.19
CA PHE A 10 12.30 17.76 3.91
C PHE A 10 12.44 16.24 4.02
N ASP A 11 11.54 15.62 4.78
CA ASP A 11 11.51 14.21 5.13
C ASP A 11 11.39 13.25 3.93
N SER A 12 12.37 13.26 3.02
CA SER A 12 12.50 12.29 1.92
C SER A 12 12.88 10.88 2.42
N GLN A 13 12.87 10.63 3.74
CA GLN A 13 13.17 9.33 4.33
C GLN A 13 11.94 8.41 4.43
N ASP A 14 10.73 8.96 4.29
CA ASP A 14 9.49 8.17 4.38
C ASP A 14 8.88 7.84 3.02
N GLU A 15 9.36 8.45 1.92
CA GLU A 15 8.89 8.14 0.56
C GLU A 15 9.56 6.89 -0.01
N LEU A 16 8.74 6.00 -0.57
CA LEU A 16 9.18 4.83 -1.33
C LEU A 16 9.76 5.28 -2.68
N ASP A 17 10.94 4.77 -3.05
CA ASP A 17 11.57 5.03 -4.36
C ASP A 17 10.67 4.63 -5.55
N HIS A 18 9.78 3.66 -5.33
CA HIS A 18 8.82 3.18 -6.31
C HIS A 18 7.42 2.98 -5.68
N PRO A 19 6.34 3.21 -6.45
CA PRO A 19 4.98 2.93 -5.98
C PRO A 19 4.84 1.46 -5.62
N MET A 20 4.10 1.18 -4.54
CA MET A 20 3.96 -0.16 -4.00
C MET A 20 3.42 -1.14 -5.05
N LYS A 21 4.09 -2.28 -5.17
CA LYS A 21 3.70 -3.38 -6.07
C LYS A 21 3.38 -4.60 -5.25
N VAL A 22 2.21 -5.18 -5.46
CA VAL A 22 1.77 -6.38 -4.75
C VAL A 22 1.70 -7.56 -5.72
N LEU A 23 2.52 -8.57 -5.46
CA LEU A 23 2.53 -9.83 -6.17
C LEU A 23 1.77 -10.87 -5.35
N ALA A 24 0.54 -11.16 -5.74
CA ALA A 24 -0.24 -12.23 -5.13
C ALA A 24 0.06 -13.55 -5.84
N VAL A 25 0.42 -14.58 -5.08
CA VAL A 25 0.74 -15.91 -5.58
C VAL A 25 -0.13 -16.93 -4.86
N LEU A 26 -0.99 -17.60 -5.63
CA LEU A 26 -1.73 -18.76 -5.17
C LEU A 26 -0.88 -20.01 -5.31
N LYS A 27 -0.62 -20.69 -4.19
CA LYS A 27 0.12 -21.95 -4.16
C LYS A 27 -0.77 -23.07 -3.62
N THR A 28 -1.45 -23.77 -4.53
CA THR A 28 -2.23 -24.97 -4.21
C THR A 28 -1.46 -26.24 -4.57
N ASP A 29 -1.56 -27.30 -3.77
CA ASP A 29 -0.99 -28.63 -4.06
C ASP A 29 -1.47 -29.21 -5.42
N GLU A 30 -2.64 -28.79 -5.90
CA GLU A 30 -3.24 -29.24 -7.17
C GLU A 30 -2.71 -28.51 -8.42
N SER A 31 -2.01 -27.38 -8.27
CA SER A 31 -1.43 -26.62 -9.39
C SER A 31 -0.03 -26.13 -9.05
N PRO A 32 1.02 -26.88 -9.41
CA PRO A 32 2.42 -26.54 -9.10
C PRO A 32 2.93 -25.31 -9.85
N GLU A 33 2.23 -24.86 -10.91
CA GLU A 33 2.55 -23.60 -11.60
C GLU A 33 2.04 -22.37 -10.82
N GLY A 34 1.01 -22.53 -9.95
CA GLY A 34 0.41 -21.45 -9.17
C GLY A 34 -0.29 -20.39 -10.03
N SER A 35 -1.40 -19.83 -9.55
CA SER A 35 -1.94 -18.61 -10.17
C SER A 35 -1.18 -17.40 -9.62
N LEU A 36 -0.41 -16.73 -10.48
CA LEU A 36 0.29 -15.50 -10.14
C LEU A 36 -0.50 -14.31 -10.68
N GLU A 37 -0.99 -13.44 -9.80
CA GLU A 37 -1.52 -12.14 -10.17
C GLU A 37 -0.61 -11.03 -9.65
N GLU A 38 -0.17 -10.16 -10.56
CA GLU A 38 0.48 -8.91 -10.23
C GLU A 38 -0.56 -7.80 -10.14
N ARG A 39 -0.58 -7.07 -9.02
CA ARG A 39 -1.41 -5.89 -8.81
C ARG A 39 -0.53 -4.70 -8.43
N LEU A 40 -0.77 -3.58 -9.10
CA LEU A 40 -0.05 -2.32 -8.87
C LEU A 40 -0.93 -1.42 -8.02
N VAL A 41 -0.41 -0.94 -6.88
CA VAL A 41 -1.13 0.00 -5.99
C VAL A 41 -0.45 1.36 -6.09
N ALA A 42 -0.92 2.17 -7.04
CA ALA A 42 -0.26 3.44 -7.38
C ALA A 42 -0.35 4.53 -6.29
N GLY A 43 -1.29 4.38 -5.34
CA GLY A 43 -1.55 5.34 -4.27
C GLY A 43 -0.62 5.23 -3.05
N ILE A 44 0.07 4.11 -2.86
CA ILE A 44 0.98 3.93 -1.72
C ILE A 44 2.40 4.32 -2.13
N ARG A 45 2.85 5.48 -1.65
CA ARG A 45 4.17 6.06 -1.92
C ARG A 45 4.99 6.34 -0.67
N THR A 46 4.46 6.07 0.51
CA THR A 46 5.15 6.30 1.79
C THR A 46 5.17 5.05 2.66
N HIS A 47 6.19 4.88 3.48
CA HIS A 47 6.25 3.80 4.46
C HIS A 47 5.08 3.84 5.45
N GLY A 48 4.63 5.04 5.84
CA GLY A 48 3.40 5.22 6.63
C GLY A 48 2.16 4.57 6.00
N ALA A 49 1.77 5.03 4.80
CA ALA A 49 0.62 4.46 4.07
C ALA A 49 0.75 2.96 3.79
N MET A 50 1.98 2.46 3.58
CA MET A 50 2.24 1.04 3.46
C MET A 50 1.95 0.30 4.77
N ASN A 51 2.39 0.85 5.91
CA ASN A 51 2.12 0.26 7.22
C ASN A 51 0.62 0.24 7.54
N ASP A 52 -0.09 1.33 7.24
CA ASP A 52 -1.55 1.39 7.44
C ASP A 52 -2.28 0.37 6.56
N PHE A 53 -1.83 0.19 5.31
CA PHE A 53 -2.32 -0.88 4.44
C PHE A 53 -2.14 -2.26 5.07
N PHE A 54 -0.97 -2.52 5.66
CA PHE A 54 -0.68 -3.81 6.29
C PHE A 54 -1.42 -4.03 7.61
N ASP A 55 -1.64 -3.01 8.43
CA ASP A 55 -2.46 -3.12 9.63
C ASP A 55 -3.89 -3.54 9.27
N ASP A 56 -4.45 -2.91 8.24
CA ASP A 56 -5.79 -3.22 7.72
C ASP A 56 -5.86 -4.61 7.07
N PHE A 57 -4.80 -4.98 6.34
CA PHE A 57 -4.65 -6.30 5.73
C PHE A 57 -4.54 -7.39 6.79
N ASP A 58 -3.78 -7.15 7.86
CA ASP A 58 -3.61 -8.10 8.95
C ASP A 58 -4.94 -8.33 9.67
N GLU A 59 -5.66 -7.25 10.00
CA GLU A 59 -6.97 -7.35 10.66
C GLU A 59 -8.00 -8.13 9.83
N LYS A 60 -8.07 -7.86 8.52
CA LYS A 60 -9.13 -8.40 7.65
C LYS A 60 -8.77 -9.74 7.02
N ILE A 61 -7.48 -9.98 6.74
CA ILE A 61 -7.01 -11.12 5.96
C ILE A 61 -6.02 -11.97 6.75
N ALA A 62 -4.91 -11.41 7.27
CA ALA A 62 -3.84 -12.25 7.81
C ALA A 62 -4.21 -12.94 9.12
N ILE A 63 -4.77 -12.22 10.09
CA ILE A 63 -5.20 -12.74 11.40
C ILE A 63 -6.29 -13.82 11.26
N PRO A 64 -7.39 -13.61 10.49
CA PRO A 64 -8.41 -14.65 10.37
C PRO A 64 -7.94 -15.91 9.63
N ASN A 65 -6.84 -15.81 8.86
CA ASN A 65 -6.30 -16.90 8.05
C ASN A 65 -4.85 -17.23 8.44
N GLU A 66 -4.51 -16.99 9.71
CA GLU A 66 -3.16 -17.17 10.24
C GLU A 66 -2.68 -18.60 9.99
N GLY A 67 -1.52 -18.73 9.32
CA GLY A 67 -0.94 -20.02 8.94
C GLY A 67 -1.25 -20.52 7.53
N HIS A 68 -2.21 -19.91 6.83
CA HIS A 68 -2.56 -20.20 5.43
C HIS A 68 -2.20 -19.07 4.45
N ILE A 69 -1.65 -17.98 4.98
CA ILE A 69 -1.17 -16.84 4.23
C ILE A 69 0.19 -16.41 4.78
N LYS A 70 1.10 -16.04 3.88
CA LYS A 70 2.42 -15.49 4.22
C LYS A 70 2.68 -14.33 3.29
N TYR A 71 3.33 -13.29 3.77
CA TYR A 71 3.74 -12.20 2.93
C TYR A 71 5.13 -11.70 3.31
N GLU A 72 5.81 -11.11 2.34
CA GLU A 72 7.11 -10.48 2.50
C GLU A 72 7.03 -9.06 1.98
N VAL A 73 7.53 -8.11 2.77
CA VAL A 73 7.56 -6.69 2.44
C VAL A 73 9.00 -6.31 2.15
N GLY A 74 9.27 -6.00 0.89
CA GLY A 74 10.54 -5.46 0.43
C GLY A 74 10.63 -3.96 0.74
N SER A 75 11.83 -3.51 1.14
CA SER A 75 12.14 -2.11 1.36
C SER A 75 11.94 -1.23 0.11
N ASP A 76 11.97 -1.82 -1.08
CA ASP A 76 11.79 -1.14 -2.36
C ASP A 76 10.30 -0.97 -2.77
N GLY A 77 9.36 -1.22 -1.85
CA GLY A 77 7.91 -1.18 -2.12
C GLY A 77 7.37 -2.40 -2.86
N LEU A 78 8.15 -3.49 -2.95
CA LEU A 78 7.70 -4.76 -3.51
C LEU A 78 7.15 -5.66 -2.40
N VAL A 79 5.91 -6.10 -2.54
CA VAL A 79 5.22 -6.94 -1.57
C VAL A 79 4.83 -8.23 -2.24
N VAL A 80 5.21 -9.36 -1.65
CA VAL A 80 4.87 -10.70 -2.17
C VAL A 80 3.94 -11.37 -1.18
N ILE A 81 2.74 -11.74 -1.61
CA ILE A 81 1.73 -12.42 -0.81
C ILE A 81 1.56 -13.83 -1.35
N LEU A 82 1.79 -14.83 -0.51
CA LEU A 82 1.55 -16.24 -0.77
C LEU A 82 0.29 -16.71 -0.04
N ALA A 83 -0.68 -17.19 -0.80
CA ALA A 83 -1.92 -17.77 -0.27
C ALA A 83 -1.99 -19.26 -0.61
N ASP A 84 -2.38 -20.08 0.36
CA ASP A 84 -2.52 -21.53 0.17
C ASP A 84 -3.88 -21.92 -0.44
N ASN A 85 -4.88 -21.02 -0.42
CA ASN A 85 -6.25 -21.28 -0.87
C ASN A 85 -6.72 -20.25 -1.91
N GLU A 86 -7.52 -20.68 -2.89
CA GLU A 86 -8.15 -19.80 -3.89
C GLU A 86 -9.04 -18.73 -3.24
N GLU A 87 -9.81 -19.10 -2.20
CA GLU A 87 -10.68 -18.15 -1.51
C GLU A 87 -9.90 -17.03 -0.80
N LEU A 88 -8.67 -17.30 -0.36
CA LEU A 88 -7.79 -16.30 0.25
C LEU A 88 -7.20 -15.41 -0.81
N PHE A 89 -6.75 -16.00 -1.91
CA PHE A 89 -6.24 -15.27 -3.06
C PHE A 89 -7.28 -14.27 -3.59
N ASP A 90 -8.52 -14.70 -3.80
CA ASP A 90 -9.61 -13.82 -4.23
C ASP A 90 -9.90 -12.69 -3.23
N LYS A 91 -9.79 -12.95 -1.92
CA LYS A 91 -9.97 -11.92 -0.90
C LYS A 91 -8.82 -10.90 -0.91
N VAL A 92 -7.59 -11.36 -1.09
CA VAL A 92 -6.40 -10.50 -1.20
C VAL A 92 -6.53 -9.59 -2.41
N VAL A 93 -6.87 -10.14 -3.58
CA VAL A 93 -7.06 -9.37 -4.82
C VAL A 93 -8.15 -8.32 -4.64
N LYS A 94 -9.32 -8.69 -4.08
CA LYS A 94 -10.40 -7.74 -3.79
C LYS A 94 -9.99 -6.65 -2.82
N PHE A 95 -9.26 -7.01 -1.76
CA PHE A 95 -8.77 -6.04 -0.78
C PHE A 95 -7.84 -5.02 -1.42
N ILE A 96 -6.92 -5.48 -2.28
CA ILE A 96 -6.00 -4.60 -3.02
C ILE A 96 -6.78 -3.66 -3.94
N ASP A 97 -7.77 -4.17 -4.67
CA ASP A 97 -8.61 -3.36 -5.56
C ASP A 97 -9.44 -2.33 -4.77
N ASP A 98 -10.00 -2.71 -3.61
CA ASP A 98 -10.73 -1.80 -2.72
C ASP A 98 -9.84 -0.67 -2.16
N VAL A 99 -8.62 -1.01 -1.72
CA VAL A 99 -7.68 0.02 -1.22
C VAL A 99 -7.20 0.93 -2.35
N SER A 100 -6.91 0.37 -3.53
CA SER A 100 -6.54 1.20 -4.67
C SER A 100 -7.65 2.17 -5.06
N ALA A 101 -8.92 1.76 -4.95
CA ALA A 101 -10.06 2.64 -5.21
C ALA A 101 -10.21 3.74 -4.15
N LYS A 102 -10.05 3.40 -2.86
CA LYS A 102 -10.12 4.41 -1.77
C LYS A 102 -9.04 5.48 -1.87
N LEU A 103 -7.82 5.09 -2.23
CA LEU A 103 -6.71 6.03 -2.39
C LEU A 103 -6.93 6.99 -3.57
N GLU A 104 -7.73 6.61 -4.58
CA GLU A 104 -8.13 7.54 -5.64
C GLU A 104 -9.23 8.51 -5.18
N GLU A 105 -10.07 8.13 -4.20
CA GLU A 105 -11.15 8.98 -3.68
C GLU A 105 -10.63 10.04 -2.67
N GLU A 106 -9.60 9.74 -1.88
CA GLU A 106 -9.05 10.67 -0.89
C GLU A 106 -8.30 11.88 -1.52
N ASP A 107 -7.80 11.75 -2.76
CA ASP A 107 -7.15 12.84 -3.51
C ASP A 107 -8.17 13.93 -3.95
N GLU A 108 -9.47 13.61 -4.02
CA GLU A 108 -10.52 14.58 -4.41
C GLU A 108 -11.02 15.45 -3.24
N GLU A 109 -10.94 14.98 -1.98
CA GLU A 109 -11.49 15.72 -0.83
C GLU A 109 -10.55 16.81 -0.28
N GLU A 110 -9.23 16.70 -0.46
CA GLU A 110 -8.29 17.75 -0.02
C GLU A 110 -8.32 19.02 -0.90
N ALA A 111 -8.90 18.96 -2.10
CA ALA A 111 -8.99 20.11 -3.00
C ALA A 111 -10.06 21.14 -2.57
N GLU A 112 -11.01 20.80 -1.68
CA GLU A 112 -12.11 21.70 -1.30
C GLU A 112 -11.86 22.56 -0.03
N ASP A 113 -10.79 22.30 0.73
CA ASP A 113 -10.52 23.04 1.97
C ASP A 113 -9.56 24.24 1.79
N ASP A 114 -8.67 24.22 0.78
CA ASP A 114 -7.73 25.33 0.53
C ASP A 114 -8.43 26.58 -0.08
N GLU A 115 -9.57 26.40 -0.78
CA GLU A 115 -10.33 27.53 -1.37
C GLU A 115 -11.14 28.35 -0.35
N ARG A 116 -11.26 27.93 0.92
CA ARG A 116 -12.05 28.65 1.92
C ARG A 116 -11.26 29.64 2.76
N ASP A 117 -9.95 29.48 2.90
CA ASP A 117 -9.14 30.37 3.74
C ASP A 117 -8.70 31.65 3.01
N GLU A 118 -8.57 31.64 1.67
CA GLU A 118 -8.16 32.83 0.91
C GLU A 118 -9.25 33.91 0.83
N LYS A 119 -10.54 33.55 0.94
CA LYS A 119 -11.66 34.52 0.85
C LYS A 119 -11.91 35.32 2.13
N ARG A 120 -11.20 35.04 3.24
CA ARG A 120 -11.35 35.78 4.51
C ARG A 120 -10.29 36.87 4.75
N ARG A 121 -9.28 36.97 3.88
CA ARG A 121 -8.16 37.92 4.04
C ARG A 121 -8.09 39.04 2.98
N LYS A 122 -9.09 39.20 2.12
CA LYS A 122 -9.14 40.28 1.13
C LYS A 122 -10.25 41.29 1.40
#